data_AF-A0A6B0ZHD0-F1
#
_entry.id   AF-A0A6B0ZHD0-F1
#
_cell.length_a   1.000
_cell.length_b   1.000
_cell.length_c   1.000
_cell.angle_alpha   90.00
_cell.angle_beta   90.00
_cell.angle_gamma   90.00
#
_symmetry.space_group_name_H-M   'P 1'
#
loop_
_entity.id
_entity.type
_entity.pdbx_description
1 polymer ?
#
loop_
_entity_poly.entity_id
_entity_poly.type
_entity_poly.pdbx_seq_one_letter_code
_entity_poly.pdbx_strand_id
1 'polypeptide(L)' 'MEPSEVAARVLAAVDTQRAVDLTRQVCRIPSILGAEGDLADFLAASMRDRDFSNVELQPVLPDRPNAIG' A
#
# COMPACT_ATOMS: atom_id res chain seq x y z
N MET A 1 -12.95 -7.14 -25.25
CA MET A 1 -11.51 -7.20 -24.96
C MET A 1 -11.25 -8.60 -24.49
N GLU A 2 -10.44 -9.34 -25.22
CA GLU A 2 -10.10 -10.69 -24.83
C GLU A 2 -9.30 -10.66 -23.51
N PRO A 3 -9.41 -11.68 -22.65
CA PRO A 3 -8.67 -11.72 -21.39
C PRO A 3 -7.15 -11.50 -21.55
N SER A 4 -6.59 -11.94 -22.66
CA SER A 4 -5.17 -11.75 -23.02
C SER A 4 -4.81 -10.29 -23.27
N GLU A 5 -5.70 -9.51 -23.89
CA GLU A 5 -5.50 -8.09 -24.16
C GLU A 5 -5.56 -7.26 -22.86
N VAL A 6 -6.48 -7.62 -21.94
CA VAL A 6 -6.54 -7.00 -20.60
C VAL A 6 -5.22 -7.25 -19.86
N ALA A 7 -4.75 -8.49 -19.83
CA ALA A 7 -3.51 -8.86 -19.14
C ALA A 7 -2.30 -8.08 -19.68
N ALA A 8 -2.17 -7.96 -21.02
CA ALA A 8 -1.10 -7.19 -21.63
C ALA A 8 -1.14 -5.71 -21.24
N ARG A 9 -2.33 -5.11 -21.20
CA ARG A 9 -2.52 -3.71 -20.78
C ARG A 9 -2.18 -3.50 -19.31
N VAL A 10 -2.57 -4.42 -18.43
CA VAL A 10 -2.21 -4.34 -17.00
C VAL A 10 -0.70 -4.41 -16.83
N LEU A 11 -0.03 -5.38 -17.47
CA LEU A 11 1.43 -5.51 -17.41
C LEU A 11 2.14 -4.25 -17.90
N ALA A 12 1.67 -3.64 -19.00
CA ALA A 12 2.24 -2.41 -19.53
C ALA A 12 2.03 -1.19 -18.61
N ALA A 13 1.03 -1.23 -17.73
CA ALA A 13 0.76 -0.16 -16.76
C ALA A 13 1.53 -0.32 -15.43
N VAL A 14 2.20 -1.46 -15.20
CA VAL A 14 2.99 -1.67 -13.99
C VAL A 14 4.29 -0.85 -14.06
N ASP A 15 4.43 0.08 -13.14
CA ASP A 15 5.69 0.79 -12.89
C ASP A 15 6.51 0.03 -11.84
N THR A 16 7.49 -0.75 -12.30
CA THR A 16 8.38 -1.53 -11.44
C THR A 16 9.27 -0.66 -10.56
N GLN A 17 9.75 0.48 -11.07
CA GLN A 17 10.65 1.34 -10.32
C GLN A 17 9.89 1.97 -9.14
N ARG A 18 8.67 2.43 -9.36
CA ARG A 18 7.78 2.92 -8.30
C ARG A 18 7.48 1.86 -7.24
N ALA A 19 7.30 0.60 -7.64
CA ALA A 19 7.10 -0.50 -6.69
C ALA A 19 8.34 -0.76 -5.82
N VAL A 20 9.54 -0.75 -6.43
CA VAL A 20 10.82 -0.88 -5.71
C VAL A 20 11.02 0.27 -4.72
N ASP A 21 10.74 1.50 -5.14
CA ASP A 21 10.94 2.67 -4.29
C ASP A 21 9.95 2.74 -3.14
N LEU A 22 8.70 2.32 -3.34
CA LEU A 22 7.73 2.15 -2.25
C LEU A 22 8.20 1.07 -1.27
N THR A 23 8.66 -0.08 -1.77
CA THR A 23 9.16 -1.19 -0.94
C THR A 23 10.34 -0.74 -0.08
N ARG A 24 11.29 0.01 -0.66
CA ARG A 24 12.43 0.57 0.08
C ARG A 24 12.01 1.54 1.18
N GLN A 25 10.95 2.32 0.98
CA GLN A 25 10.41 3.20 2.02
C GLN A 25 9.77 2.40 3.15
N VAL A 26 8.92 1.42 2.80
CA VAL A 26 8.29 0.51 3.76
C VAL A 26 9.33 -0.22 4.62
N CYS A 27 10.38 -0.79 4.02
CA CYS A 27 11.42 -1.51 4.74
C CYS A 27 12.26 -0.63 5.69
N ARG A 28 12.18 0.70 5.60
CA ARG A 28 12.87 1.62 6.52
C ARG A 28 12.03 1.98 7.74
N ILE A 29 10.73 1.64 7.75
CA ILE A 29 9.84 1.89 8.88
C ILE A 29 9.91 0.67 9.80
N PRO A 30 10.38 0.81 11.06
CA PRO A 30 10.33 -0.28 12.03
C PRO A 30 8.88 -0.71 12.23
N SER A 31 8.62 -2.01 12.04
CA SER A 31 7.29 -2.60 12.22
C SER A 31 7.41 -3.89 13.01
N ILE A 32 7.77 -3.73 14.28
CA ILE A 32 7.87 -4.83 15.25
C ILE A 32 6.47 -5.03 15.85
N LEU A 33 6.15 -6.27 16.26
CA LEU A 33 4.89 -6.57 16.94
C LEU A 33 4.66 -5.60 18.11
N GLY A 34 3.59 -4.81 18.05
CA GLY A 34 3.27 -3.79 19.06
C GLY A 34 3.54 -2.35 18.62
N ALA A 35 4.30 -2.13 17.55
CA ALA A 35 4.77 -0.83 17.08
C ALA A 35 4.53 -0.62 15.57
N GLU A 36 3.49 -1.24 15.02
CA GLU A 36 3.19 -1.22 13.59
C GLU A 36 2.46 0.08 13.13
N GLY A 37 2.07 0.96 14.05
CA GLY A 37 1.26 2.16 13.77
C GLY A 37 1.82 3.05 12.68
N ASP A 38 3.11 3.42 12.77
CA ASP A 38 3.78 4.29 11.79
C ASP A 38 3.77 3.68 10.38
N LEU A 39 3.86 2.34 10.27
CA LEU A 39 3.78 1.66 9.00
C LEU A 39 2.35 1.71 8.44
N ALA A 40 1.33 1.50 9.28
CA ALA A 40 -0.06 1.59 8.85
C ALA A 40 -0.41 2.99 8.35
N ASP A 41 0.05 4.04 9.04
CA ASP A 41 -0.13 5.43 8.64
C ASP A 41 0.53 5.72 7.28
N PHE A 42 1.76 5.26 7.10
CA PHE A 42 2.48 5.42 5.84
C PHE A 42 1.79 4.73 4.66
N LEU A 43 1.27 3.51 4.88
CA LEU A 43 0.56 2.75 3.84
C LEU A 43 -0.78 3.41 3.50
N ALA A 44 -1.54 3.89 4.49
CA ALA A 44 -2.77 4.63 4.25
C ALA A 44 -2.52 5.94 3.48
N ALA A 45 -1.49 6.70 3.84
CA ALA A 45 -1.10 7.89 3.07
C ALA A 45 -0.71 7.52 1.63
N SER A 46 0.08 6.45 1.46
CA SER A 46 0.48 5.96 0.14
C SER A 46 -0.72 5.56 -0.73
N MET A 47 -1.74 4.94 -0.16
CA MET A 47 -2.98 4.58 -0.87
C MET A 47 -3.79 5.83 -1.27
N ARG A 48 -3.91 6.82 -0.37
CA ARG A 48 -4.61 8.08 -0.67
C ARG A 48 -3.94 8.86 -1.79
N ASP A 49 -2.61 8.95 -1.79
CA ASP A 49 -1.83 9.60 -2.86
C ASP A 49 -1.99 8.93 -4.23
N ARG A 50 -2.53 7.70 -4.26
CA ARG A 50 -2.75 6.89 -5.47
C ARG A 50 -4.23 6.76 -5.81
N ASP A 51 -5.09 7.58 -5.20
CA ASP A 51 -6.53 7.65 -5.43
C ASP A 51 -7.26 6.31 -5.15
N PHE A 52 -6.76 5.50 -4.22
CA PHE A 52 -7.51 4.35 -3.74
C PHE A 52 -8.79 4.82 -3.04
N SER A 53 -9.88 4.10 -3.25
CA SER A 53 -11.18 4.42 -2.66
C SER A 53 -11.30 3.89 -1.23
N ASN A 54 -11.99 4.62 -0.35
CA ASN A 54 -12.30 4.19 1.02
C ASN A 54 -11.06 3.90 1.89
N VAL A 55 -10.01 4.70 1.74
CA VAL A 55 -8.79 4.50 2.53
C VAL A 55 -8.98 4.86 4.00
N GLU A 56 -8.94 3.86 4.87
CA GLU A 56 -9.15 4.00 6.31
C GLU A 56 -8.07 3.31 7.15
N LEU A 57 -7.92 3.79 8.39
CA LEU A 57 -7.18 3.12 9.44
C LEU A 57 -8.19 2.44 10.35
N GLN A 58 -8.40 1.15 10.14
CA GLN A 58 -9.34 0.36 10.93
C GLN A 58 -8.74 0.11 12.32
N PRO A 59 -9.38 0.56 13.41
CA PRO A 59 -8.87 0.33 14.76
C PRO A 59 -9.05 -1.14 15.16
N VAL A 60 -7.93 -1.84 15.40
CA VAL A 60 -7.94 -3.24 15.88
C VAL A 60 -7.42 -3.32 17.31
N LEU A 61 -6.25 -2.72 17.56
CA LEU A 61 -5.65 -2.55 18.88
C LEU A 61 -5.12 -1.12 19.02
N PRO A 62 -4.91 -0.62 20.26
CA PRO A 62 -4.27 0.69 20.47
C PRO A 62 -2.95 0.79 19.70
N ASP A 63 -2.78 1.88 18.96
CA ASP A 63 -1.59 2.20 18.15
C ASP A 63 -1.22 1.16 17.07
N ARG A 64 -2.16 0.27 16.71
CA ARG A 64 -1.94 -0.82 15.74
C ARG A 64 -3.17 -1.01 14.83
N PRO A 65 -3.50 0.00 14.01
CA PRO A 65 -4.59 -0.12 13.05
C PRO A 65 -4.20 -0.97 11.84
N ASN A 66 -5.19 -1.49 11.12
CA ASN A 66 -5.00 -1.96 9.76
C ASN A 66 -5.18 -0.78 8.79
N ALA A 67 -4.32 -0.67 7.78
CA ALA A 67 -4.57 0.21 6.64
C ALA A 67 -5.39 -0.56 5.58
N ILE A 68 -6.55 -0.04 5.20
CA ILE A 68 -7.46 -0.63 4.20
C ILE A 68 -7.66 0.39 3.07
N GLY A 69 -7.74 -0.07 1.82
CA GLY A 69 -7.97 0.75 0.63
C GLY A 69 -8.20 -0.08 -0.62
#